data_AF-A0A2V9RW70-F1
#
_entry.id   AF-A0A2V9RW70-F1
#
_cell.length_a   1.000
_cell.length_b   1.000
_cell.length_c   1.000
_cell.angle_alpha   90.00
_cell.angle_beta   90.00
_cell.angle_gamma   90.00
#
_symmetry.space_group_name_H-M   'P 1'
#
loop_
_entity.id
_entity.type
_entity.pdbx_description
1 polymer ?
#
loop_
_entity_poly.entity_id
_entity_poly.type
_entity_poly.pdbx_seq_one_letter_code
_entity_poly.pdbx_strand_id
1 'polypeptide(L)'
;MPNILDIRRRIRSVTNTRQITKAMKMVSAAKLRRAQERALAARPYAQMLVNVLKSLVSRVEIYDPVTGEPRHPLLAQRPENDVLLIVVTGDKGLAG
;
A
#
# COMPACT_ATOMS: atom_id res chain seq x y z
N MET A 1 10.22 -19.09 -46.08
CA MET A 1 8.92 -19.76 -45.87
C MET A 1 8.82 -20.20 -44.42
N PRO A 2 7.65 -20.14 -43.77
CA PRO A 2 7.49 -20.64 -42.40
C PRO A 2 7.82 -22.13 -42.37
N ASN A 3 8.77 -22.54 -41.53
CA ASN A 3 9.14 -23.94 -41.38
C ASN A 3 8.29 -24.57 -40.26
N ILE A 4 7.85 -25.82 -40.42
CA ILE A 4 7.17 -26.61 -39.37
C ILE A 4 8.00 -26.64 -38.09
N LEU A 5 9.34 -26.63 -38.22
CA LEU A 5 10.26 -26.53 -37.10
C LEU A 5 10.05 -25.25 -36.27
N ASP A 6 9.80 -24.11 -36.92
CA ASP A 6 9.60 -22.82 -36.26
C ASP A 6 8.27 -22.80 -35.50
N ILE A 7 7.22 -23.40 -36.07
CA ILE A 7 5.93 -23.57 -35.39
C ILE A 7 6.11 -24.42 -34.12
N ARG A 8 6.80 -25.56 -34.22
CA ARG A 8 7.08 -26.43 -33.06
C ARG A 8 7.92 -25.71 -31.99
N ARG A 9 8.92 -24.92 -32.39
CA ARG A 9 9.71 -24.08 -31.47
C ARG A 9 8.84 -23.05 -30.75
N ARG A 10 7.95 -22.37 -31.47
CA ARG A 10 7.04 -21.38 -30.90
C ARG A 10 6.04 -22.01 -29.93
N ILE A 11 5.48 -23.18 -30.25
CA ILE A 11 4.59 -23.93 -29.33
C ILE A 11 5.33 -24.25 -28.03
N ARG A 12 6.57 -24.73 -28.10
CA ARG A 12 7.39 -25.02 -26.90
C ARG A 12 7.66 -23.76 -26.10
N SER A 13 8.04 -22.66 -26.75
CA SER A 13 8.29 -21.37 -26.10
C SER A 13 7.06 -20.86 -25.34
N VAL A 14 5.89 -20.80 -25.99
CA VAL A 14 4.64 -20.34 -25.37
C VAL A 14 4.20 -21.26 -24.23
N THR A 15 4.40 -22.57 -24.37
CA THR A 15 4.08 -23.54 -23.32
C THR A 15 4.95 -23.32 -22.08
N ASN A 16 6.25 -23.05 -22.26
CA ASN A 16 7.16 -22.72 -21.17
C ASN A 16 6.75 -21.40 -20.50
N THR A 17 6.47 -20.34 -21.28
CA THR A 17 5.99 -19.06 -20.74
C THR A 17 4.71 -19.25 -19.94
N ARG A 18 3.76 -20.08 -20.40
CA ARG A 18 2.52 -20.39 -19.67
C ARG A 18 2.78 -21.04 -18.32
N GLN A 19 3.74 -21.97 -18.24
CA GLN A 19 4.09 -22.61 -16.97
C GLN A 19 4.72 -21.62 -15.99
N ILE A 20 5.61 -20.75 -16.47
CA ILE A 20 6.25 -19.69 -15.67
C ILE A 20 5.19 -18.72 -15.13
N THR A 21 4.30 -18.21 -15.97
CA THR A 21 3.26 -17.27 -15.53
C THR A 21 2.25 -17.92 -14.59
N LYS A 22 1.93 -19.21 -14.78
CA LYS A 22 1.10 -19.98 -13.82
C LYS A 22 1.77 -20.08 -12.46
N ALA A 23 3.07 -20.35 -12.40
CA ALA A 23 3.82 -20.37 -11.15
C ALA A 23 3.87 -18.98 -10.51
N MET A 24 4.14 -17.93 -11.30
CA MET A 24 4.15 -16.55 -10.82
C MET A 24 2.80 -16.13 -10.23
N LYS A 25 1.68 -16.51 -10.85
CA LYS A 25 0.33 -16.27 -10.33
C LYS A 25 0.16 -16.85 -8.92
N MET A 26 0.61 -18.08 -8.71
CA MET A 26 0.53 -18.75 -7.40
C MET A 26 1.42 -18.07 -6.36
N VAL A 27 2.65 -17.68 -6.74
CA VAL A 27 3.57 -16.94 -5.84
C VAL A 27 2.99 -15.59 -5.46
N SER A 28 2.42 -14.84 -6.41
CA SER A 28 1.78 -13.56 -6.15
C SER A 28 0.56 -13.70 -5.25
N ALA A 29 -0.27 -14.73 -5.45
CA ALA A 29 -1.39 -15.03 -4.55
C ALA A 29 -0.94 -15.31 -3.11
N ALA A 30 0.12 -16.11 -2.94
CA ALA A 30 0.70 -16.38 -1.62
C ALA A 30 1.25 -15.11 -0.95
N LYS A 31 1.91 -14.22 -1.71
CA LYS A 31 2.40 -12.93 -1.20
C LYS A 31 1.27 -12.00 -0.80
N LEU A 32 0.21 -11.92 -1.61
CA LEU A 32 -0.97 -11.12 -1.30
C LEU A 32 -1.62 -11.58 0.01
N ARG A 33 -1.80 -12.90 0.16
CA ARG A 33 -2.34 -13.48 1.39
C ARG A 33 -1.50 -13.11 2.62
N ARG A 34 -0.17 -13.26 2.55
CA ARG A 34 0.73 -12.84 3.66
C ARG A 34 0.66 -11.34 3.95
N ALA A 35 0.49 -10.49 2.93
CA ALA A 35 0.32 -9.06 3.14
C ALA A 35 -1.00 -8.75 3.84
N GLN A 36 -2.09 -9.41 3.43
CA GLN A 36 -3.40 -9.27 4.06
C GLN A 36 -3.38 -9.74 5.52
N GLU A 37 -2.77 -10.89 5.82
CA GLU A 37 -2.63 -11.39 7.19
C GLU A 37 -1.88 -10.39 8.09
N ARG A 38 -0.79 -9.79 7.60
CA ARG A 38 -0.06 -8.72 8.31
C ARG A 38 -0.92 -7.48 8.55
N ALA A 39 -1.69 -7.05 7.54
CA ALA A 39 -2.58 -5.90 7.68
C ALA A 39 -3.68 -6.17 8.72
N LEU A 40 -4.26 -7.37 8.71
CA LEU A 40 -5.27 -7.78 9.70
C LEU A 40 -4.68 -7.84 11.11
N ALA A 41 -3.48 -8.39 11.27
CA ALA A 41 -2.78 -8.45 12.56
C ALA A 41 -2.48 -7.06 13.14
N ALA A 42 -2.24 -6.05 12.29
CA ALA A 42 -1.99 -4.68 12.71
C ALA A 42 -3.27 -3.90 13.10
N ARG A 43 -4.46 -4.39 12.74
CA ARG A 43 -5.74 -3.67 12.98
C ARG A 43 -6.02 -3.34 14.45
N PRO A 44 -5.84 -4.25 15.42
CA PRO A 44 -6.15 -3.95 16.81
C PRO A 44 -5.31 -2.78 17.35
N TYR A 45 -4.03 -2.74 17.00
CA TYR A 45 -3.15 -1.62 17.36
C TYR A 45 -3.62 -0.30 16.75
N ALA A 46 -3.91 -0.29 15.45
CA ALA A 46 -4.39 0.91 14.77
C ALA A 46 -5.71 1.42 15.37
N GLN A 47 -6.63 0.52 15.72
CA GLN A 47 -7.89 0.89 16.36
C GLN A 47 -7.67 1.51 17.74
N MET A 48 -6.80 0.92 18.56
CA MET A 48 -6.48 1.45 19.88
C MET A 48 -5.80 2.82 19.78
N LEU A 49 -4.85 2.98 18.85
CA LEU A 49 -4.18 4.25 18.59
C LEU A 49 -5.19 5.35 18.25
N VAL A 50 -6.13 5.07 17.33
CA VAL A 50 -7.19 6.01 16.96
C VAL A 50 -8.07 6.36 18.17
N ASN A 51 -8.42 5.38 19.00
CA ASN A 51 -9.24 5.63 20.20
C ASN A 51 -8.50 6.54 21.20
N VAL A 52 -7.21 6.29 21.44
CA VAL A 52 -6.38 7.11 22.33
C VAL A 52 -6.25 8.53 21.80
N LEU A 53 -5.95 8.70 20.52
CA LEU A 53 -5.83 10.02 19.88
C LEU A 53 -7.16 10.79 19.94
N LYS A 54 -8.29 10.13 19.66
CA LYS A 54 -9.62 10.75 19.80
C LYS A 54 -9.90 11.20 21.23
N SER A 55 -9.59 10.36 22.21
CA SER A 55 -9.76 10.69 23.63
C SER A 55 -8.90 11.89 24.02
N LEU A 56 -7.64 11.95 23.58
CA LEU A 56 -6.74 13.07 23.81
C LEU A 56 -7.28 14.37 23.21
N VAL A 57 -7.62 14.37 21.93
CA VAL A 57 -8.13 15.57 21.25
C VAL A 57 -9.46 16.05 21.85
N SER A 58 -10.30 15.14 22.37
CA SER A 58 -11.55 15.53 23.03
C SER A 58 -11.38 16.20 24.41
N ARG A 59 -10.22 15.99 25.07
CA ARG A 59 -9.96 16.46 26.44
C ARG A 59 -9.01 17.65 26.49
N VAL A 60 -8.22 17.85 25.44
CA VAL A 60 -7.23 18.92 25.34
C VAL A 60 -7.80 20.01 24.45
N GLU A 61 -7.88 21.24 24.95
CA GLU A 61 -8.13 22.41 24.11
C GLU A 61 -7.00 22.53 23.09
N ILE A 62 -7.34 22.41 21.81
CA ILE A 62 -6.36 22.40 20.71
C ILE A 62 -5.56 23.72 20.67
N TYR A 63 -6.19 24.81 21.11
CA TYR A 63 -5.61 26.15 21.19
C TYR A 63 -5.46 26.56 22.65
N ASP A 64 -4.38 27.26 22.97
CA ASP A 64 -4.20 27.88 24.28
C ASP A 64 -5.21 29.04 24.44
N PRO A 65 -6.01 29.08 25.51
CA PRO A 65 -7.03 30.13 25.69
C PRO A 65 -6.44 31.53 25.95
N VAL A 66 -5.16 31.63 26.31
CA VAL A 66 -4.48 32.91 26.58
C VAL A 66 -3.75 33.42 25.33
N THR A 67 -3.06 32.54 24.60
CA THR A 67 -2.26 32.96 23.42
C THR A 67 -2.99 32.77 22.10
N GLY A 68 -4.05 31.96 22.05
CA GLY A 68 -4.76 31.60 20.82
C GLY A 68 -3.97 30.68 19.88
N GLU A 69 -2.79 30.22 20.30
CA GLU A 69 -1.92 29.38 19.48
C GLU A 69 -2.23 27.88 19.66
N PRO A 70 -2.02 27.05 18.62
CA PRO A 70 -2.17 25.60 18.74
C PRO A 70 -1.17 25.04 19.76
N ARG A 71 -1.65 24.24 20.72
CA ARG A 71 -0.79 23.59 21.73
C ARG A 71 0.21 22.60 21.14
N HIS A 72 -0.07 22.08 19.94
CA HIS A 72 0.83 21.19 19.23
C HIS A 72 0.84 21.52 17.72
N PRO A 73 2.00 21.64 17.06
CA PRO A 73 2.09 22.03 15.65
C PRO A 73 1.31 21.11 14.69
N LEU A 74 1.25 19.80 14.97
CA LEU A 74 0.49 18.85 14.15
C LEU A 74 -1.04 18.94 14.30
N LEU A 75 -1.53 19.69 15.31
CA LEU A 75 -2.97 19.93 15.51
C LEU A 75 -3.40 21.31 14.97
N ALA A 76 -2.44 22.12 14.52
CA ALA A 76 -2.69 23.45 13.99
C ALA A 76 -3.40 23.40 12.63
N GLN A 77 -4.49 24.16 12.49
CA GLN A 77 -5.05 24.42 11.17
C GLN A 77 -4.29 25.58 10.53
N ARG A 78 -3.65 25.34 9.38
CA ARG A 78 -2.84 26.32 8.66
C ARG A 78 -3.34 26.50 7.23
N PRO A 79 -3.16 27.67 6.60
CA PRO A 79 -3.44 27.84 5.18
C PRO A 79 -2.56 26.91 4.34
N GLU A 80 -3.14 26.33 3.29
CA GLU A 80 -2.48 25.41 2.38
C GLU A 80 -1.59 26.17 1.38
N ASN A 81 -0.38 26.54 1.82
CA ASN A 81 0.60 27.23 0.96
C ASN A 81 1.46 26.25 0.16
N ASP A 82 1.89 25.15 0.81
CA ASP A 82 2.70 24.09 0.22
C ASP A 82 2.09 22.72 0.57
N VAL A 83 1.90 21.88 -0.44
CA VAL A 83 1.31 20.54 -0.30
C VAL A 83 2.33 19.47 -0.61
N LEU A 84 2.56 18.56 0.34
CA LEU A 84 3.40 17.38 0.14
C LEU A 84 2.56 16.23 -0.44
N LEU A 85 2.95 15.76 -1.63
CA LEU A 85 2.40 14.53 -2.21
C LEU A 85 3.33 13.35 -1.93
N ILE A 86 2.79 12.27 -1.37
CA ILE A 86 3.49 11.00 -1.19
C ILE A 86 2.85 9.96 -2.09
N VAL A 87 3.60 9.47 -3.08
CA VAL A 87 3.15 8.42 -4.00
C VAL A 87 3.82 7.10 -3.62
N VAL A 88 3.01 6.10 -3.31
CA VAL A 88 3.49 4.74 -3.01
C VAL A 88 3.25 3.86 -4.23
N THR A 89 4.32 3.30 -4.81
CA THR A 89 4.27 2.44 -5.99
C THR A 89 4.84 1.05 -5.68
N GLY A 90 4.63 0.09 -6.59
CA GLY A 90 5.25 -1.22 -6.50
C GLY A 90 6.58 -1.27 -7.25
N ASP A 91 7.56 -2.00 -6.70
CA ASP A 91 8.90 -2.12 -7.32
C ASP A 91 8.93 -3.07 -8.54
N LYS A 92 7.89 -3.88 -8.72
CA LYS A 92 7.85 -4.94 -9.75
C LYS A 92 6.90 -4.59 -10.88
N GLY A 93 7.31 -4.91 -12.12
CA GLY A 93 6.45 -4.87 -13.29
C GLY A 93 5.52 -6.09 -13.41
N LEU A 94 4.82 -6.21 -14.55
CA LEU A 94 3.81 -7.26 -14.82
C LEU A 94 2.67 -7.26 -13.79
N ALA A 95 2.27 -6.07 -13.34
CA ALA A 95 1.26 -5.81 -12.33
C ALA A 95 -0.08 -5.33 -12.93
N GLY A 96 -0.35 -5.70 -14.18
CA GLY A 96 -1.56 -5.40 -14.94
C GLY A 96 -1.91 -6.54 -15.89
#